data_AF-A0A439VPH2-F1
#
_entry.id   AF-A0A439VPH2-F1
#
_cell.length_a   1.000
_cell.length_b   1.000
_cell.length_c   1.000
_cell.angle_alpha   90.00
_cell.angle_beta   90.00
_cell.angle_gamma   90.00
#
_symmetry.space_group_name_H-M   'P 1'
#
loop_
_entity.id
_entity.type
_entity.pdbx_description
1 polymer ?
#
loop_
_entity_poly.entity_id
_entity_poly.type
_entity_poly.pdbx_seq_one_letter_code
_entity_poly.pdbx_strand_id
1 'polypeptide(L)'
;MFRFTALYFLLAWCGSAQAADDAVARFKNYLPSDILKLSKEEISKSVPMMYTGAANLATSKGGDLVMQAQLNTLMYDGLADYENAKKAFQADLGEKPTGELTVWQIHTLGFRSARANMTYVSFFSLDYGGVMNEDWASVKGTVQILDERIAYPINNVAITCDRVRATCDYRQIALMLPDENSWMQSYNVGQVADETYRITRWDSNQIDAVPYENTACRTNQLSLNFATKEFFEIARNNTAGDCATALGGTLPKLKKPRVSQIVDGSKITDEEFKRINDEAYGFMSSAFRKKIDALKSK
;
A
#
# COMPACT_ATOMS: atom_id res chain seq x y z
N MET A 1 -31.72 6.61 9.92
CA MET A 1 -30.57 7.34 10.48
C MET A 1 -29.35 6.44 10.36
N PHE A 2 -28.32 6.96 9.70
CA PHE A 2 -26.94 6.47 9.52
C PHE A 2 -26.69 5.02 9.07
N ARG A 3 -26.34 4.91 7.78
CA ARG A 3 -25.63 3.80 7.15
C ARG A 3 -24.20 3.73 7.72
N PHE A 4 -23.78 2.57 8.21
CA PHE A 4 -22.35 2.25 8.36
C PHE A 4 -21.91 1.40 7.18
N THR A 5 -21.19 2.03 6.26
CA THR A 5 -20.42 1.35 5.22
C THR A 5 -19.12 0.88 5.86
N ALA A 6 -19.09 -0.33 6.42
CA ALA A 6 -17.84 -0.95 6.84
C ALA A 6 -17.09 -1.43 5.58
N LEU A 7 -16.17 -0.61 5.08
CA LEU A 7 -15.15 -1.08 4.14
C LEU A 7 -14.19 -1.99 4.93
N TYR A 8 -14.44 -3.30 4.88
CA TYR A 8 -13.50 -4.29 5.39
C TYR A 8 -12.27 -4.33 4.47
N PHE A 9 -11.18 -3.69 4.86
CA PHE A 9 -9.89 -3.83 4.19
C PHE A 9 -9.22 -5.13 4.65
N LEU A 10 -9.33 -6.15 3.80
CA LEU A 10 -8.83 -7.50 4.05
C LEU A 10 -7.30 -7.53 4.18
N LEU A 11 -6.80 -7.80 5.39
CA LEU A 11 -5.37 -7.95 5.75
C LEU A 11 -4.68 -9.23 5.23
N ALA A 12 -5.27 -9.91 4.25
CA ALA A 12 -4.61 -11.02 3.59
C ALA A 12 -5.06 -11.03 2.13
N TRP A 13 -4.15 -10.66 1.24
CA TRP A 13 -4.35 -10.69 -0.21
C TRP A 13 -5.37 -9.66 -0.74
N CYS A 14 -5.20 -8.39 -0.40
CA CYS A 14 -5.56 -7.35 -1.36
C CYS A 14 -4.55 -7.44 -2.51
N GLY A 15 -4.80 -8.35 -3.45
CA GLY A 15 -4.31 -8.14 -4.80
C GLY A 15 -4.87 -6.80 -5.23
N SER A 16 -4.01 -5.82 -5.38
CA SER A 16 -4.28 -4.44 -5.77
C SER A 16 -4.86 -4.41 -7.19
N ALA A 17 -6.04 -4.99 -7.43
CA ALA A 17 -6.69 -5.11 -8.74
C ALA A 17 -5.65 -5.25 -9.88
N GLN A 18 -4.78 -6.25 -9.75
CA GLN A 18 -3.64 -6.43 -10.65
C GLN A 18 -4.17 -6.86 -12.01
N ALA A 19 -3.66 -6.23 -13.07
CA ALA A 19 -3.98 -6.62 -14.43
C ALA A 19 -3.39 -8.01 -14.74
N ALA A 20 -4.07 -8.80 -15.57
CA ALA A 20 -3.53 -10.08 -16.03
C ALA A 20 -2.32 -9.84 -16.95
N ASP A 21 -1.22 -10.57 -16.74
CA ASP A 21 0.07 -10.36 -17.42
C ASP A 21 -0.03 -10.40 -18.95
N ASP A 22 -0.93 -11.23 -19.49
CA ASP A 22 -1.19 -11.36 -20.92
C ASP A 22 -1.83 -10.09 -21.51
N ALA A 23 -2.79 -9.49 -20.80
CA ALA A 23 -3.41 -8.23 -21.18
C ALA A 23 -2.41 -7.07 -21.08
N VAL A 24 -1.55 -7.06 -20.04
CA VAL A 24 -0.48 -6.07 -19.88
C VAL A 24 0.48 -6.12 -21.06
N ALA A 25 0.92 -7.32 -21.45
CA ALA A 25 1.83 -7.52 -22.58
C ALA A 25 1.20 -7.12 -23.92
N ARG A 26 -0.07 -7.47 -24.15
CA ARG A 26 -0.80 -7.16 -25.39
C ARG A 26 -0.88 -5.67 -25.68
N PHE A 27 -1.18 -4.85 -24.66
CA PHE A 27 -1.45 -3.43 -24.85
C PHE A 27 -0.27 -2.51 -24.51
N LYS A 28 0.86 -3.04 -24.01
CA LYS A 28 2.03 -2.28 -23.55
C LYS A 28 2.47 -1.18 -24.53
N ASN A 29 2.52 -1.51 -25.81
CA ASN A 29 3.08 -0.66 -26.86
C ASN A 29 2.05 0.23 -27.57
N TYR A 30 0.78 0.20 -27.14
CA TYR A 30 -0.26 1.03 -27.75
C TYR A 30 -0.04 2.50 -27.39
N LEU A 31 -0.30 3.40 -28.36
CA LEU A 31 -0.41 4.81 -28.06
C LEU A 31 -1.77 5.10 -27.37
N PRO A 32 -1.88 6.20 -26.61
CA PRO A 32 -3.16 6.65 -26.07
C PRO A 32 -4.29 6.71 -27.10
N SER A 33 -3.99 7.17 -28.31
CA SER A 33 -4.94 7.27 -29.41
C SER A 33 -5.40 5.91 -29.93
N ASP A 34 -4.57 4.87 -29.83
CA ASP A 34 -4.94 3.51 -30.26
C ASP A 34 -5.92 2.88 -29.27
N ILE A 35 -5.71 3.07 -27.96
CA ILE A 35 -6.65 2.61 -26.93
C ILE A 35 -8.02 3.28 -27.10
N LEU A 36 -8.06 4.58 -27.37
CA LEU A 36 -9.32 5.33 -27.51
C LEU A 36 -10.08 5.03 -28.81
N LYS A 37 -9.44 4.41 -29.80
CA LYS A 37 -10.10 3.93 -31.02
C LYS A 37 -10.75 2.56 -30.86
N LEU A 38 -10.42 1.81 -29.80
CA LEU A 38 -11.05 0.52 -29.52
C LEU A 38 -12.53 0.70 -29.19
N SER A 39 -13.32 -0.35 -29.42
CA SER A 39 -14.73 -0.33 -29.03
C SER A 39 -14.86 -0.25 -27.50
N LYS A 40 -15.95 0.33 -27.01
CA LYS A 40 -16.23 0.37 -25.56
C LYS A 40 -16.25 -1.04 -24.94
N GLU A 41 -16.71 -2.02 -25.72
CA GLU A 41 -16.73 -3.42 -25.30
C GLU A 41 -15.31 -3.97 -25.13
N GLU A 42 -14.42 -3.77 -26.10
CA GLU A 42 -13.01 -4.20 -25.99
C GLU A 42 -12.29 -3.50 -24.83
N ILE A 43 -12.51 -2.19 -24.65
CA ILE A 43 -11.90 -1.42 -23.55
C ILE A 43 -12.33 -2.00 -22.19
N SER A 44 -13.62 -2.26 -22.00
CA SER A 44 -14.16 -2.74 -20.72
C SER A 44 -13.82 -4.20 -20.41
N LYS A 45 -13.64 -5.05 -21.44
CA LYS A 45 -13.38 -6.47 -21.25
C LYS A 45 -11.90 -6.84 -21.24
N SER A 46 -11.08 -6.13 -22.00
CA SER A 46 -9.73 -6.61 -22.33
C SER A 46 -8.62 -5.63 -22.02
N VAL A 47 -8.88 -4.33 -22.03
CA VAL A 47 -7.83 -3.32 -21.75
C VAL A 47 -7.64 -3.18 -20.23
N PRO A 48 -6.41 -3.37 -19.71
CA PRO A 48 -6.12 -3.08 -18.31
C PRO A 48 -6.55 -1.66 -17.93
N MET A 49 -7.22 -1.52 -16.79
CA MET A 49 -7.71 -0.22 -16.31
C MET A 49 -6.59 0.82 -16.21
N MET A 50 -5.37 0.39 -15.88
CA MET A 50 -4.18 1.25 -15.83
C MET A 50 -3.85 1.90 -17.18
N TYR A 51 -4.02 1.18 -18.30
CA TYR A 51 -3.77 1.70 -19.64
C TYR A 51 -4.91 2.59 -20.13
N THR A 52 -6.15 2.28 -19.76
CA THR A 52 -7.28 3.18 -19.99
C THR A 52 -7.08 4.50 -19.23
N GLY A 53 -6.61 4.44 -17.98
CA GLY A 53 -6.25 5.60 -17.18
C GLY A 53 -5.14 6.45 -17.82
N ALA A 54 -4.06 5.80 -18.27
CA ALA A 54 -2.96 6.46 -18.97
C ALA A 54 -3.41 7.14 -20.27
N ALA A 55 -4.26 6.48 -21.07
CA ALA A 55 -4.81 7.05 -22.29
C ALA A 55 -5.70 8.28 -22.02
N ASN A 56 -6.56 8.18 -21.00
CA ASN A 56 -7.40 9.29 -20.55
C ASN A 56 -6.56 10.47 -20.04
N LEU A 57 -5.51 10.21 -19.26
CA LEU A 57 -4.58 11.25 -18.80
C LEU A 57 -3.97 11.99 -19.99
N ALA A 58 -3.41 11.26 -20.96
CA ALA A 58 -2.73 11.83 -22.12
C ALA A 58 -3.63 12.73 -22.98
N THR A 59 -4.93 12.43 -23.03
CA THR A 59 -5.91 13.18 -23.83
C THR A 59 -6.70 14.22 -23.03
N SER A 60 -6.50 14.26 -21.71
CA SER A 60 -7.20 15.20 -20.84
C SER A 60 -6.68 16.63 -21.00
N LYS A 61 -7.55 17.60 -20.71
CA LYS A 61 -7.15 19.01 -20.63
C LYS A 61 -6.17 19.18 -19.46
N GLY A 62 -4.90 19.38 -19.77
CA GLY A 62 -3.81 19.49 -18.77
C GLY A 62 -2.99 18.21 -18.58
N GLY A 63 -3.27 17.14 -19.33
CA GLY A 63 -2.49 15.89 -19.28
C GLY A 63 -1.00 16.10 -19.49
N ASP A 64 -0.63 16.94 -20.47
CA ASP A 64 0.78 17.28 -20.71
C ASP A 64 1.43 17.98 -19.52
N LEU A 65 0.74 18.92 -18.87
CA LEU A 65 1.29 19.60 -17.69
C LEU A 65 1.54 18.61 -16.54
N VAL A 66 0.64 17.64 -16.35
CA VAL A 66 0.82 16.57 -15.36
C VAL A 66 2.04 15.72 -15.71
N MET A 67 2.17 15.29 -16.97
CA MET A 67 3.32 14.48 -17.41
C MET A 67 4.64 15.27 -17.33
N GLN A 68 4.64 16.56 -17.65
CA GLN A 68 5.80 17.44 -17.47
C GLN A 68 6.23 17.52 -16.00
N ALA A 69 5.27 17.70 -15.07
CA ALA A 69 5.55 17.71 -13.64
C ALA A 69 6.07 16.36 -13.12
N GLN A 70 5.54 15.25 -13.62
CA GLN A 70 6.02 13.91 -13.29
C GLN A 70 7.46 13.68 -13.80
N LEU A 71 7.77 14.11 -15.03
CA LEU A 71 9.13 14.09 -15.57
C LEU A 71 10.08 14.94 -14.72
N ASN A 72 9.65 16.14 -14.32
CA ASN A 72 10.42 17.02 -13.44
C ASN A 72 10.69 16.40 -12.07
N THR A 73 9.71 15.70 -11.49
CA THR A 73 9.87 14.96 -10.23
C THR A 73 11.00 13.93 -10.33
N LEU A 74 11.17 13.34 -11.51
CA LEU A 74 12.21 12.36 -11.81
C LEU A 74 13.49 12.99 -12.37
N MET A 75 13.66 14.32 -12.22
CA MET A 75 14.84 15.08 -12.67
C MET A 75 15.09 15.01 -14.19
N TYR A 76 14.05 14.79 -14.99
CA TYR A 76 14.04 15.14 -16.41
C TYR A 76 13.55 16.58 -16.54
N ASP A 77 13.97 17.29 -17.59
CA ASP A 77 13.60 18.68 -17.79
C ASP A 77 12.20 18.84 -18.41
N GLY A 78 11.19 18.25 -17.78
CA GLY A 78 9.84 18.14 -18.32
C GLY A 78 9.18 19.49 -18.54
N LEU A 79 9.34 20.44 -17.61
CA LEU A 79 8.69 21.75 -17.68
C LEU A 79 9.37 22.72 -18.65
N ALA A 80 10.68 22.61 -18.88
CA ALA A 80 11.38 23.49 -19.82
C ALA A 80 11.55 22.88 -21.22
N ASP A 81 11.72 21.55 -21.32
CA ASP A 81 11.96 20.83 -22.58
C ASP A 81 11.24 19.47 -22.61
N TYR A 82 9.92 19.54 -22.69
CA TYR A 82 9.05 18.36 -22.61
C TYR A 82 9.37 17.29 -23.68
N GLU A 83 9.66 17.70 -24.91
CA GLU A 83 9.91 16.76 -26.01
C GLU A 83 11.21 15.95 -25.81
N ASN A 84 12.30 16.61 -25.40
CA ASN A 84 13.54 15.90 -25.11
C ASN A 84 13.47 15.13 -23.79
N ALA A 85 12.72 15.63 -22.80
CA ALA A 85 12.47 14.91 -21.54
C ALA A 85 11.78 13.56 -21.79
N LYS A 86 10.75 13.51 -22.65
CA LYS A 86 10.10 12.24 -23.06
C LYS A 86 11.09 11.27 -23.70
N LYS A 87 11.91 11.75 -24.64
CA LYS A 87 12.92 10.93 -25.33
C LYS A 87 13.97 10.38 -24.38
N ALA A 88 14.47 11.22 -23.46
CA ALA A 88 15.42 10.81 -22.43
C ALA A 88 14.82 9.74 -21.50
N PHE A 89 13.56 9.93 -21.07
CA PHE A 89 12.84 8.94 -20.27
C PHE A 89 12.68 7.61 -21.01
N GLN A 90 12.28 7.61 -22.28
CA GLN A 90 12.18 6.40 -23.10
C GLN A 90 13.54 5.68 -23.23
N ALA A 91 14.62 6.42 -23.45
CA ALA A 91 15.96 5.85 -23.53
C ALA A 91 16.38 5.21 -22.19
N ASP A 92 16.06 5.83 -21.05
CA ASP A 92 16.32 5.29 -19.72
C ASP A 92 15.43 4.07 -19.38
N LEU A 93 14.31 3.88 -20.09
CA LEU A 93 13.52 2.64 -20.07
C LEU A 93 14.08 1.55 -20.99
N GLY A 94 15.12 1.85 -21.79
CA GLY A 94 15.67 0.94 -22.80
C GLY A 94 14.84 0.87 -24.09
N GLU A 95 13.91 1.80 -24.29
CA GLU A 95 13.04 1.89 -25.47
C GLU A 95 13.57 2.90 -26.48
N LYS A 96 13.05 2.85 -27.71
CA LYS A 96 13.41 3.85 -28.75
C LYS A 96 12.90 5.25 -28.34
N PRO A 97 13.75 6.30 -28.41
CA PRO A 97 13.39 7.66 -28.02
C PRO A 97 12.57 8.38 -29.10
N THR A 98 11.33 7.94 -29.33
CA THR A 98 10.43 8.51 -30.35
C THR A 98 9.87 9.87 -29.97
N GLY A 99 9.70 10.14 -28.67
CA GLY A 99 8.95 11.29 -28.14
C GLY A 99 7.44 11.06 -28.04
N GLU A 100 6.94 9.94 -28.56
CA GLU A 100 5.54 9.50 -28.43
C GLU A 100 5.45 8.46 -27.31
N LEU A 101 4.84 8.82 -26.19
CA LEU A 101 4.73 7.91 -25.04
C LEU A 101 3.61 6.89 -25.26
N THR A 102 3.91 5.60 -25.08
CA THR A 102 2.90 4.54 -25.02
C THR A 102 2.13 4.59 -23.70
N VAL A 103 0.97 3.93 -23.62
CA VAL A 103 0.20 3.84 -22.37
C VAL A 103 0.98 3.21 -21.22
N TRP A 104 1.86 2.24 -21.50
CA TRP A 104 2.77 1.68 -20.50
C TRP A 104 3.81 2.70 -20.04
N GLN A 105 4.38 3.49 -20.93
CA GLN A 105 5.38 4.50 -20.57
C GLN A 105 4.76 5.62 -19.71
N ILE A 106 3.54 6.06 -20.03
CA ILE A 106 2.79 7.05 -19.24
C ILE A 106 2.45 6.49 -17.86
N HIS A 107 1.99 5.24 -17.80
CA HIS A 107 1.72 4.54 -16.54
C HIS A 107 2.99 4.43 -15.67
N THR A 108 4.10 4.00 -16.28
CA THR A 108 5.41 3.87 -15.63
C THR A 108 5.92 5.22 -15.13
N LEU A 109 5.70 6.30 -15.88
CA LEU A 109 6.04 7.67 -15.46
C LEU A 109 5.27 8.06 -14.19
N GLY A 110 3.96 7.80 -14.17
CA GLY A 110 3.12 8.03 -12.99
C GLY A 110 3.58 7.22 -11.77
N PHE A 111 3.81 5.92 -11.95
CA PHE A 111 4.34 5.02 -10.92
C PHE A 111 5.65 5.54 -10.32
N ARG A 112 6.65 5.76 -11.16
CA ARG A 112 7.99 6.19 -10.74
C ARG A 112 7.95 7.55 -10.05
N SER A 113 7.18 8.50 -10.58
CA SER A 113 7.02 9.83 -9.98
C SER A 113 6.37 9.74 -8.59
N ALA A 114 5.34 8.91 -8.42
CA ALA A 114 4.72 8.71 -7.12
C ALA A 114 5.66 8.04 -6.11
N ARG A 115 6.44 7.03 -6.54
CA ARG A 115 7.49 6.40 -5.71
C ARG A 115 8.53 7.42 -5.26
N ALA A 116 8.98 8.31 -6.16
CA ALA A 116 9.92 9.38 -5.82
C ALA A 116 9.34 10.39 -4.82
N ASN A 117 8.07 10.76 -4.94
CA ASN A 117 7.43 11.66 -3.98
C ASN A 117 7.33 11.08 -2.57
N MET A 118 7.28 9.75 -2.41
CA MET A 118 7.25 9.13 -1.08
C MET A 118 8.56 9.29 -0.29
N THR A 119 9.66 9.61 -0.95
CA THR A 119 10.96 9.82 -0.28
C THR A 119 10.96 11.02 0.69
N TYR A 120 9.92 11.86 0.62
CA TYR A 120 9.73 13.05 1.46
C TYR A 120 8.60 12.92 2.48
N VAL A 121 7.97 11.74 2.59
CA VAL A 121 6.86 11.51 3.52
C VAL A 121 7.40 10.94 4.84
N SER A 122 7.20 11.65 5.94
CA SER A 122 7.39 11.11 7.29
C SER A 122 6.05 10.61 7.81
N PHE A 123 6.03 9.40 8.37
CA PHE A 123 4.79 8.76 8.81
C PHE A 123 4.89 8.26 10.25
N PHE A 124 3.84 8.55 11.04
CA PHE A 124 3.66 8.24 12.47
C PHE A 124 4.54 8.98 13.48
N SER A 125 4.03 9.11 14.71
CA SER A 125 4.89 9.41 15.87
C SER A 125 5.59 8.13 16.32
N LEU A 126 6.84 8.25 16.76
CA LEU A 126 7.68 7.14 17.22
C LEU A 126 7.28 6.61 18.62
N ASP A 127 6.02 6.80 19.02
CA ASP A 127 5.52 6.40 20.33
C ASP A 127 5.12 4.92 20.30
N TYR A 128 6.12 4.05 20.39
CA TYR A 128 5.95 2.60 20.43
C TYR A 128 6.00 2.08 21.88
N GLY A 129 5.21 1.04 22.17
CA GLY A 129 5.21 0.35 23.45
C GLY A 129 3.82 0.16 24.03
N GLY A 130 3.77 -0.30 25.27
CA GLY A 130 2.53 -0.51 26.00
C GLY A 130 2.61 0.03 27.41
N VAL A 131 1.50 0.58 27.88
CA VAL A 131 1.31 1.08 29.24
C VAL A 131 0.01 0.51 29.79
N MET A 132 0.01 0.14 31.07
CA MET A 132 -1.15 -0.43 31.74
C MET A 132 -1.25 0.14 33.16
N ASN A 133 -2.47 0.41 33.59
CA ASN A 133 -2.84 0.70 34.97
C ASN A 133 -4.06 -0.15 35.35
N GLU A 134 -4.68 0.14 36.51
CA GLU A 134 -5.76 -0.67 37.06
C GLU A 134 -7.00 -0.75 36.15
N ASP A 135 -7.33 0.34 35.44
CA ASP A 135 -8.59 0.48 34.69
C ASP A 135 -8.38 0.69 33.18
N TRP A 136 -7.15 0.94 32.76
CA TRP A 136 -6.83 1.33 31.40
C TRP A 136 -5.50 0.74 30.94
N ALA A 137 -5.43 0.40 29.65
CA ALA A 137 -4.19 0.06 29.01
C ALA A 137 -4.14 0.59 27.58
N SER A 138 -2.94 0.86 27.07
CA SER A 138 -2.74 1.17 25.67
C SER A 138 -1.49 0.52 25.12
N VAL A 139 -1.56 0.06 23.89
CA VAL A 139 -0.46 -0.49 23.12
C VAL A 139 -0.39 0.25 21.79
N LYS A 140 0.81 0.70 21.41
CA LYS A 140 1.09 1.29 20.10
C LYS A 140 2.29 0.61 19.48
N GLY A 141 2.22 0.33 18.18
CA GLY A 141 3.24 -0.48 17.52
C GLY A 141 3.05 -0.60 16.03
N THR A 142 3.92 -1.37 15.41
CA THR A 142 3.76 -1.87 14.05
C THR A 142 3.46 -3.37 14.12
N VAL A 143 2.49 -3.82 13.33
CA VAL A 143 2.16 -5.24 13.21
C VAL A 143 3.15 -5.89 12.25
N GLN A 144 3.81 -6.93 12.74
CA GLN A 144 4.57 -7.88 11.93
C GLN A 144 3.91 -9.25 12.02
N ILE A 145 3.84 -9.97 10.91
CA ILE A 145 3.37 -11.37 10.93
C ILE A 145 4.60 -12.26 11.12
N LEU A 146 4.55 -13.17 12.09
CA LEU A 146 5.63 -14.13 12.27
C LEU A 146 5.65 -15.12 11.10
N ASP A 147 6.83 -15.38 10.56
CA ASP A 147 7.08 -16.25 9.39
C ASP A 147 6.51 -15.76 8.04
N GLU A 148 5.90 -14.58 7.97
CA GLU A 148 5.27 -14.09 6.73
C GLU A 148 5.53 -12.59 6.51
N ARG A 149 5.55 -12.16 5.25
CA ARG A 149 5.58 -10.72 4.92
C ARG A 149 4.17 -10.15 4.97
N ILE A 150 3.98 -9.10 5.77
CA ILE A 150 2.74 -8.32 5.74
C ILE A 150 2.64 -7.52 4.43
N ALA A 151 1.42 -7.40 3.88
CA ALA A 151 1.20 -6.67 2.61
C ALA A 151 1.58 -5.18 2.70
N TYR A 152 1.35 -4.57 3.87
CA TYR A 152 1.64 -3.16 4.13
C TYR A 152 2.62 -3.04 5.29
N PRO A 153 3.94 -3.10 5.02
CA PRO A 153 4.96 -3.14 6.07
C PRO A 153 5.06 -1.82 6.85
N ILE A 154 4.69 -0.70 6.23
CA ILE A 154 4.54 0.59 6.91
C ILE A 154 3.11 0.67 7.46
N ASN A 155 2.93 0.23 8.71
CA ASN A 155 1.65 0.27 9.40
C ASN A 155 1.81 0.67 10.88
N ASN A 156 0.74 1.20 11.46
CA ASN A 156 0.65 1.54 12.88
C ASN A 156 -0.65 0.99 13.44
N VAL A 157 -0.52 0.38 14.61
CA VAL A 157 -1.64 -0.07 15.42
C VAL A 157 -1.65 0.72 16.71
N ALA A 158 -2.86 1.09 17.11
CA ALA A 158 -3.16 1.61 18.43
C ALA A 158 -4.29 0.77 19.03
N ILE A 159 -4.02 0.19 20.20
CA ILE A 159 -4.99 -0.52 21.01
C ILE A 159 -5.21 0.29 22.28
N THR A 160 -6.48 0.50 22.64
CA THR A 160 -6.85 1.12 23.91
C THR A 160 -7.86 0.24 24.61
N CYS A 161 -7.54 -0.22 25.81
CA CYS A 161 -8.39 -1.09 26.60
C CYS A 161 -8.93 -0.35 27.82
N ASP A 162 -10.20 -0.58 28.12
CA ASP A 162 -10.93 -0.01 29.26
C ASP A 162 -11.56 -1.17 30.05
N ARG A 163 -11.14 -1.30 31.31
CA ARG A 163 -11.59 -2.39 32.19
C ARG A 163 -13.06 -2.25 32.58
N VAL A 164 -13.53 -1.03 32.80
CA VAL A 164 -14.91 -0.73 33.22
C VAL A 164 -15.89 -1.08 32.12
N ARG A 165 -15.55 -0.76 30.88
CA ARG A 165 -16.32 -1.13 29.68
C ARG A 165 -16.13 -2.59 29.27
N ALA A 166 -15.08 -3.24 29.79
CA ALA A 166 -14.64 -4.58 29.41
C ALA A 166 -14.38 -4.71 27.90
N THR A 167 -13.84 -3.65 27.28
CA THR A 167 -13.51 -3.61 25.85
C THR A 167 -12.08 -3.17 25.57
N CYS A 168 -11.55 -3.58 24.42
CA CYS A 168 -10.38 -2.98 23.77
C CYS A 168 -10.78 -2.46 22.38
N ASP A 169 -10.52 -1.19 22.11
CA ASP A 169 -10.65 -0.60 20.79
C ASP A 169 -9.33 -0.76 20.04
N TYR A 170 -9.39 -1.41 18.88
CA TYR A 170 -8.26 -1.71 18.01
C TYR A 170 -8.36 -0.87 16.75
N ARG A 171 -7.31 -0.10 16.45
CA ARG A 171 -7.22 0.64 15.21
C ARG A 171 -5.91 0.36 14.51
N GLN A 172 -5.98 -0.02 13.25
CA GLN A 172 -4.83 -0.14 12.36
C GLN A 172 -4.94 0.81 11.18
N ILE A 173 -3.88 1.56 10.95
CA ILE A 173 -3.69 2.39 9.77
C ILE A 173 -2.42 1.96 9.04
N ALA A 174 -2.44 1.99 7.72
CA ALA A 174 -1.28 1.59 6.92
C ALA A 174 -1.06 2.54 5.75
N LEU A 175 0.20 2.70 5.38
CA LEU A 175 0.60 3.32 4.13
C LEU A 175 0.58 2.25 3.04
N MET A 176 -0.39 2.37 2.14
CA MET A 176 -0.48 1.53 0.95
C MET A 176 0.39 2.18 -0.13
N LEU A 177 1.36 1.41 -0.62
CA LEU A 177 2.30 1.86 -1.64
C LEU A 177 1.70 1.65 -3.03
N PRO A 178 2.02 2.52 -4.01
CA PRO A 178 1.64 2.24 -5.39
C PRO A 178 2.28 0.93 -5.85
N ASP A 179 1.54 0.17 -6.64
CA ASP A 179 1.94 -1.09 -7.24
C ASP A 179 2.04 -0.88 -8.75
N GLU A 180 3.16 -1.32 -9.34
CA GLU A 180 3.45 -1.16 -10.77
C GLU A 180 2.38 -1.81 -11.65
N ASN A 181 1.74 -2.88 -11.18
CA ASN A 181 0.69 -3.59 -11.91
C ASN A 181 -0.74 -3.18 -11.52
N SER A 182 -0.87 -2.22 -10.60
CA SER A 182 -2.17 -1.69 -10.20
C SER A 182 -2.56 -0.48 -11.04
N TRP A 183 -3.85 -0.19 -11.17
CA TRP A 183 -4.31 1.07 -11.76
C TRP A 183 -4.15 2.26 -10.82
N MET A 184 -3.94 2.03 -9.52
CA MET A 184 -3.73 3.08 -8.53
C MET A 184 -2.25 3.40 -8.39
N GLN A 185 -1.85 4.57 -8.87
CA GLN A 185 -0.47 5.04 -8.90
C GLN A 185 -0.12 6.04 -7.80
N SER A 186 -1.03 6.28 -6.86
CA SER A 186 -0.79 7.10 -5.67
C SER A 186 -0.56 6.23 -4.44
N TYR A 187 0.25 6.70 -3.51
CA TYR A 187 0.18 6.17 -2.15
C TYR A 187 -1.12 6.63 -1.48
N ASN A 188 -1.63 5.85 -0.54
CA ASN A 188 -2.74 6.27 0.29
C ASN A 188 -2.54 5.81 1.73
N VAL A 189 -2.97 6.66 2.65
CA VAL A 189 -3.11 6.31 4.05
C VAL A 189 -4.51 5.76 4.24
N GLY A 190 -4.60 4.47 4.54
CA GLY A 190 -5.87 3.78 4.73
C GLY A 190 -6.04 3.30 6.16
N GLN A 191 -7.27 3.37 6.65
CA GLN A 191 -7.68 2.59 7.82
C GLN A 191 -7.87 1.14 7.37
N VAL A 192 -7.08 0.25 7.96
CA VAL A 192 -7.09 -1.17 7.63
C VAL A 192 -8.08 -1.92 8.51
N ALA A 193 -8.12 -1.58 9.79
CA ALA A 193 -9.04 -2.15 10.76
C ALA A 193 -9.41 -1.12 11.83
N ASP A 194 -10.63 -1.22 12.32
CA ASP A 194 -11.22 -0.40 13.38
C ASP A 194 -12.31 -1.24 14.03
N GLU A 195 -11.93 -1.92 15.10
CA GLU A 195 -12.67 -3.04 15.67
C GLU A 195 -12.71 -2.92 17.19
N THR A 196 -13.83 -3.32 17.78
CA THR A 196 -13.94 -3.44 19.24
C THR A 196 -13.83 -4.91 19.64
N TYR A 197 -13.01 -5.17 20.64
CA TYR A 197 -12.78 -6.47 21.24
C TYR A 197 -13.39 -6.50 22.64
N ARG A 198 -13.98 -7.63 23.03
CA ARG A 198 -14.42 -7.91 24.39
C ARG A 198 -13.28 -8.53 25.19
N ILE A 199 -12.99 -7.95 26.35
CA ILE A 199 -12.00 -8.48 27.28
C ILE A 199 -12.54 -9.77 27.90
N THR A 200 -11.75 -10.84 27.81
CA THR A 200 -12.04 -12.13 28.44
C THR A 200 -11.20 -12.36 29.70
N ARG A 201 -10.07 -11.65 29.81
CA ARG A 201 -9.17 -11.72 30.96
C ARG A 201 -8.46 -10.38 31.14
N TRP A 202 -8.40 -9.88 32.38
CA TRP A 202 -7.64 -8.69 32.77
C TRP A 202 -6.97 -8.97 34.11
N ASP A 203 -5.68 -9.26 34.07
CA ASP A 203 -4.82 -9.45 35.23
C ASP A 203 -3.86 -8.25 35.39
N SER A 204 -2.98 -8.27 36.39
CA SER A 204 -2.08 -7.14 36.67
C SER A 204 -1.15 -6.74 35.52
N ASN A 205 -0.79 -7.67 34.64
CA ASN A 205 0.13 -7.44 33.52
C ASN A 205 -0.36 -8.07 32.21
N GLN A 206 -1.57 -8.63 32.17
CA GLN A 206 -2.05 -9.38 31.01
C GLN A 206 -3.50 -9.03 30.68
N ILE A 207 -3.76 -8.76 29.41
CA ILE A 207 -5.10 -8.60 28.86
C ILE A 207 -5.26 -9.59 27.71
N ASP A 208 -6.29 -10.43 27.77
CA ASP A 208 -6.72 -11.24 26.63
C ASP A 208 -8.11 -10.77 26.20
N ALA A 209 -8.30 -10.56 24.90
CA ALA A 209 -9.55 -10.09 24.33
C ALA A 209 -9.88 -10.78 23.01
N VAL A 210 -11.18 -10.96 22.74
CA VAL A 210 -11.70 -11.57 21.51
C VAL A 210 -12.60 -10.58 20.80
N PRO A 211 -12.84 -10.70 19.48
CA PRO A 211 -13.66 -9.74 18.75
C PRO A 211 -15.06 -9.67 19.35
N TYR A 212 -15.61 -8.46 19.51
CA TYR A 212 -16.95 -8.27 20.06
C TYR A 212 -18.01 -8.88 19.13
N GLU A 213 -17.83 -8.71 17.82
CA GLU A 213 -18.60 -9.39 16.78
C GLU A 213 -17.75 -10.50 16.13
N ASN A 214 -18.17 -11.76 16.28
CA ASN A 214 -17.46 -12.90 15.70
C ASN A 214 -18.16 -13.43 14.42
N THR A 215 -18.52 -12.51 13.53
CA THR A 215 -19.17 -12.81 12.24
C THR A 215 -18.17 -13.01 11.11
N ALA A 216 -16.90 -12.61 11.31
CA ALA A 216 -15.84 -12.80 10.35
C ALA A 216 -15.45 -14.28 10.22
N CYS A 217 -15.05 -14.68 9.02
CA CYS A 217 -14.60 -16.05 8.74
C CYS A 217 -13.25 -16.42 9.37
N ARG A 218 -12.54 -15.42 9.90
CA ARG A 218 -11.38 -15.58 10.74
C ARG A 218 -11.61 -14.76 11.99
N THR A 219 -11.15 -15.27 13.12
CA THR A 219 -11.23 -14.59 14.41
C THR A 219 -9.82 -14.21 14.81
N ASN A 220 -9.62 -12.94 15.14
CA ASN A 220 -8.35 -12.45 15.69
C ASN A 220 -8.51 -12.36 17.20
N GLN A 221 -7.62 -12.96 17.98
CA GLN A 221 -7.59 -12.78 19.43
C GLN A 221 -6.41 -11.88 19.80
N LEU A 222 -6.63 -10.95 20.72
CA LEU A 222 -5.56 -10.14 21.31
C LEU A 222 -5.04 -10.83 22.57
N SER A 223 -3.71 -10.85 22.72
CA SER A 223 -3.03 -11.22 23.97
C SER A 223 -1.92 -10.20 24.24
N LEU A 224 -2.09 -9.41 25.30
CA LEU A 224 -1.24 -8.27 25.61
C LEU A 224 -0.56 -8.49 26.96
N ASN A 225 0.75 -8.77 26.95
CA ASN A 225 1.55 -8.94 28.15
C ASN A 225 2.46 -7.72 28.37
N PHE A 226 2.13 -6.91 29.38
CA PHE A 226 2.84 -5.67 29.69
C PHE A 226 4.13 -5.89 30.49
N ALA A 227 4.27 -7.04 31.17
CA ALA A 227 5.50 -7.38 31.88
C ALA A 227 6.62 -7.77 30.91
N THR A 228 6.31 -8.59 29.90
CA THR A 228 7.28 -9.02 28.88
C THR A 228 7.31 -8.11 27.65
N LYS A 229 6.36 -7.16 27.54
CA LYS A 229 6.13 -6.32 26.35
C LYS A 229 5.87 -7.15 25.09
N GLU A 230 5.18 -8.27 25.28
CA GLU A 230 4.78 -9.17 24.20
C GLU A 230 3.30 -8.94 23.89
N PHE A 231 3.04 -8.35 22.73
CA PHE A 231 1.69 -8.00 22.28
C PHE A 231 1.41 -8.77 21.00
N PHE A 232 0.43 -9.68 21.04
CA PHE A 232 0.13 -10.59 19.95
C PHE A 232 -1.30 -10.48 19.46
N GLU A 233 -1.44 -10.71 18.16
CA GLU A 233 -2.71 -10.98 17.48
C GLU A 233 -2.67 -12.42 16.95
N ILE A 234 -3.65 -13.23 17.32
CA ILE A 234 -3.72 -14.63 16.92
C ILE A 234 -4.93 -14.82 16.03
N ALA A 235 -4.70 -14.92 14.72
CA ALA A 235 -5.74 -15.16 13.73
C ALA A 235 -5.98 -16.67 13.56
N ARG A 236 -7.23 -17.09 13.68
CA ARG A 236 -7.68 -18.48 13.49
C ARG A 236 -8.84 -18.54 12.50
N ASN A 237 -9.02 -19.66 11.81
CA ASN A 237 -10.22 -19.88 11.02
C ASN A 237 -11.44 -19.95 11.95
N ASN A 238 -12.52 -19.26 11.59
CA ASN A 238 -13.81 -19.37 12.26
C ASN A 238 -14.67 -20.44 11.56
N THR A 239 -15.70 -20.93 12.24
CA THR A 239 -16.61 -21.97 11.71
C THR A 239 -17.68 -21.42 10.76
N ALA A 240 -17.74 -20.11 10.56
CA ALA A 240 -18.79 -19.39 9.84
C ALA A 240 -18.80 -19.56 8.30
N GLY A 241 -18.08 -20.54 7.74
CA GLY A 241 -18.06 -20.84 6.30
C GLY A 241 -16.94 -20.13 5.52
N ASP A 242 -16.97 -20.26 4.20
CA ASP A 242 -15.99 -19.64 3.29
C ASP A 242 -16.26 -18.14 3.15
N CYS A 243 -15.21 -17.32 3.24
CA CYS A 243 -15.38 -15.86 3.16
C CYS A 243 -15.42 -15.42 1.70
N ALA A 244 -16.60 -15.07 1.20
CA ALA A 244 -16.71 -14.33 -0.04
C ALA A 244 -16.04 -12.95 0.12
N THR A 245 -15.19 -12.60 -0.83
CA THR A 245 -14.58 -11.27 -0.97
C THR A 245 -15.55 -10.36 -1.73
N ALA A 246 -15.47 -9.05 -1.51
CA ALA A 246 -16.30 -8.06 -2.20
C ALA A 246 -16.16 -8.08 -3.73
N LEU A 247 -15.08 -8.70 -4.24
CA LEU A 247 -14.78 -8.86 -5.67
C LEU A 247 -15.15 -10.26 -6.21
N GLY A 248 -15.95 -11.04 -5.49
CA GLY A 248 -16.49 -12.33 -5.96
C GLY A 248 -15.56 -13.54 -5.83
N GLY A 249 -14.37 -13.38 -5.24
CA GLY A 249 -13.49 -14.51 -4.85
C GLY A 249 -13.80 -15.05 -3.46
N THR A 250 -13.14 -16.12 -3.03
CA THR A 250 -13.18 -16.60 -1.64
C THR A 250 -11.81 -16.45 -0.97
N LEU A 251 -11.79 -15.96 0.27
CA LEU A 251 -10.56 -15.88 1.05
C LEU A 251 -10.17 -17.30 1.51
N PRO A 252 -8.96 -17.79 1.20
CA PRO A 252 -8.57 -19.16 1.54
C PRO A 252 -8.48 -19.33 3.06
N LYS A 253 -8.78 -20.53 3.55
CA LYS A 253 -8.56 -20.87 4.96
C LYS A 253 -7.07 -20.87 5.30
N LEU A 254 -6.74 -20.46 6.52
CA LEU A 254 -5.39 -20.54 7.05
C LEU A 254 -5.00 -22.02 7.24
N LYS A 255 -3.79 -22.40 6.84
CA LYS A 255 -3.26 -23.76 7.06
C LYS A 255 -2.92 -24.02 8.54
N LYS A 256 -2.49 -22.97 9.25
CA LYS A 256 -2.17 -22.94 10.69
C LYS A 256 -2.63 -21.59 11.27
N PRO A 257 -2.87 -21.47 12.59
CA PRO A 257 -3.05 -20.15 13.20
C PRO A 257 -1.91 -19.22 12.79
N ARG A 258 -2.27 -17.99 12.42
CA ARG A 258 -1.29 -16.95 12.11
C ARG A 258 -1.12 -16.10 13.35
N VAL A 259 0.14 -15.86 13.72
CA VAL A 259 0.48 -15.01 14.85
C VAL A 259 1.13 -13.75 14.30
N SER A 260 0.56 -12.61 14.64
CA SER A 260 1.18 -11.31 14.44
C SER A 260 1.64 -10.78 15.79
N GLN A 261 2.73 -10.03 15.77
CA GLN A 261 3.27 -9.35 16.93
C GLN A 261 3.23 -7.84 16.69
N ILE A 262 2.87 -7.09 17.72
CA ILE A 262 2.94 -5.63 17.72
C ILE A 262 4.28 -5.25 18.36
N VAL A 263 5.16 -4.65 17.55
CA VAL A 263 6.54 -4.34 17.94
C VAL A 263 6.85 -2.85 17.77
N ASP A 264 8.02 -2.44 18.27
CA ASP A 264 8.63 -1.18 17.86
C ASP A 264 8.89 -1.21 16.35
N GLY A 265 8.16 -0.35 15.63
CA GLY A 265 8.16 -0.30 14.18
C GLY A 265 9.24 0.59 13.58
N SER A 266 10.06 1.28 14.38
CA SER A 266 11.00 2.29 13.89
C SER A 266 11.91 1.71 12.83
N LYS A 267 12.58 0.60 13.15
CA LYS A 267 13.51 -0.08 12.24
C LYS A 267 12.81 -0.62 10.98
N ILE A 268 11.62 -1.20 11.11
CA ILE A 268 10.84 -1.73 9.97
C ILE A 268 10.50 -0.58 9.02
N THR A 269 10.03 0.53 9.57
CA THR A 269 9.62 1.72 8.81
C THR A 269 10.83 2.36 8.13
N ASP A 270 11.93 2.53 8.86
CA ASP A 270 13.19 3.09 8.33
C ASP A 270 13.77 2.23 7.20
N GLU A 271 13.79 0.91 7.36
CA GLU A 271 14.28 -0.02 6.34
C GLU A 271 13.41 0.03 5.07
N GLU A 272 12.08 0.11 5.23
CA GLU A 272 11.17 0.22 4.10
C GLU A 272 11.29 1.57 3.38
N PHE A 273 11.38 2.69 4.11
CA PHE A 273 11.63 4.00 3.50
C PHE A 273 13.01 4.10 2.85
N LYS A 274 14.04 3.48 3.45
CA LYS A 274 15.35 3.36 2.82
C LYS A 274 15.26 2.59 1.49
N ARG A 275 14.56 1.46 1.47
CA ARG A 275 14.33 0.69 0.24
C ARG A 275 13.60 1.51 -0.82
N ILE A 276 12.57 2.27 -0.41
CA ILE A 276 11.85 3.20 -1.30
C ILE A 276 12.79 4.27 -1.85
N ASN A 277 13.65 4.86 -1.01
CA ASN A 277 14.62 5.88 -1.42
C ASN A 277 15.64 5.33 -2.42
N ASP A 278 16.19 4.14 -2.15
CA ASP A 278 17.17 3.48 -3.01
C ASP A 278 16.55 3.13 -4.38
N GLU A 279 15.32 2.62 -4.38
CA GLU A 279 14.56 2.34 -5.60
C GLU A 279 14.24 3.63 -6.39
N ALA A 280 13.72 4.65 -5.70
CA ALA A 280 13.36 5.93 -6.30
C ALA A 280 14.57 6.64 -6.92
N TYR A 281 15.76 6.54 -6.31
CA TYR A 281 16.98 7.03 -6.91
C TYR A 281 17.21 6.37 -8.28
N GLY A 282 17.01 5.06 -8.39
CA GLY A 282 17.09 4.32 -9.65
C GLY A 282 16.14 4.81 -10.76
N PHE A 283 15.03 5.46 -10.39
CA PHE A 283 14.06 6.04 -11.33
C PHE A 283 14.41 7.44 -11.82
N MET A 284 15.31 8.14 -11.13
CA MET A 284 15.78 9.46 -11.56
C MET A 284 16.51 9.38 -12.90
N SER A 285 16.45 10.46 -13.68
CA SER A 285 17.12 10.55 -14.97
C SER A 285 18.58 10.14 -14.87
N SER A 286 19.05 9.34 -15.83
CA SER A 286 20.43 8.85 -15.84
C SER A 286 21.44 10.00 -15.92
N ALA A 287 21.07 11.11 -16.57
CA ALA A 287 21.85 12.34 -16.60
C ALA A 287 22.03 12.95 -15.20
N PHE A 288 20.97 12.99 -14.39
CA PHE A 288 21.04 13.45 -13.00
C PHE A 288 21.90 12.52 -12.15
N ARG A 289 21.64 11.20 -12.20
CA ARG A 289 22.40 10.21 -11.42
C ARG A 289 23.91 10.27 -11.72
N LYS A 290 24.30 10.37 -13.00
CA LYS A 290 25.71 10.55 -13.40
C LYS A 290 26.37 11.77 -12.76
N LYS A 291 25.64 12.88 -12.61
CA LYS A 291 26.16 14.09 -11.94
C LYS A 291 26.39 13.85 -10.44
N ILE A 292 25.46 13.17 -9.77
CA ILE A 292 25.61 12.80 -8.34
C ILE A 292 26.79 11.86 -8.15
N ASP A 293 26.92 10.84 -8.99
CA ASP A 293 28.00 9.85 -8.88
C ASP A 293 29.38 10.49 -9.11
N ALA A 294 29.46 11.46 -10.02
CA ALA A 294 30.68 12.25 -10.25
C ALA A 294 31.05 13.20 -9.09
N LEU A 295 30.10 13.52 -8.20
CA LEU A 295 30.37 14.29 -6.98
C LEU A 295 30.88 13.39 -5.85
N LYS A 296 30.42 12.13 -5.79
CA LYS A 296 30.87 11.15 -4.77
C LYS A 296 32.29 10.64 -4.99
N SER A 297 32.81 10.74 -6.21
CA SER A 297 34.15 10.30 -6.58
C SER A 297 35.24 11.37 -6.40
N LYS A 298 34.86 12.55 -5.90
CA LYS A 298 35.77 13.66 -5.53
C LYS A 298 35.92 13.72 -4.02
#